data_AF-A0A3C1SN28-F1
#
_entry.id   AF-A0A3C1SN28-F1
#
_cell.length_a   1.000
_cell.length_b   1.000
_cell.length_c   1.000
_cell.angle_alpha   90.00
_cell.angle_beta   90.00
_cell.angle_gamma   90.00
#
_symmetry.space_group_name_H-M   'P 1'
#
loop_
_entity.id
_entity.type
_entity.pdbx_description
1 polymer ?
#
loop_
_entity_poly.entity_id
_entity_poly.type
_entity_poly.pdbx_seq_one_letter_code
_entity_poly.pdbx_strand_id
1 'polypeptide(L)'
;MAVIPPEAVAWLDRALVGGRVVAGEVVFRGPPARFPFDGGEGLFETQFRVENAIVDYMPGWPRLERGRTVVTFRNRGLWVEADSGRLRDGELEKLEVAIEDLDRVVVRVKGRAKGSGASMWRGFMPAARSGCSKT
;
A
#
# COMPACT_ATOMS: atom_id res chain seq x y z
N MET A 1 19.01 3.64 -11.81
CA MET A 1 18.72 3.73 -10.37
C MET A 1 17.22 3.63 -10.21
N ALA A 2 16.72 2.50 -9.73
CA ALA A 2 15.29 2.35 -9.46
C ALA A 2 14.99 3.08 -8.15
N VAL A 3 13.95 3.91 -8.14
CA VAL A 3 13.49 4.63 -6.93
C VAL A 3 12.88 3.66 -5.92
N ILE A 4 12.35 2.53 -6.41
CA ILE A 4 11.74 1.49 -5.61
C ILE A 4 12.68 0.28 -5.63
N PRO A 5 13.08 -0.27 -4.46
CA PRO A 5 13.90 -1.47 -4.39
C PRO A 5 13.24 -2.67 -5.09
N PRO A 6 14.02 -3.55 -5.78
CA PRO A 6 13.46 -4.69 -6.51
C PRO A 6 12.58 -5.62 -5.66
N GLU A 7 12.94 -5.84 -4.40
CA GLU A 7 12.16 -6.64 -3.45
C GLU A 7 10.81 -6.00 -3.11
N ALA A 8 10.74 -4.67 -3.07
CA ALA A 8 9.50 -3.94 -2.85
C ALA A 8 8.60 -4.01 -4.09
N VAL A 9 9.18 -3.95 -5.29
CA VAL A 9 8.46 -4.20 -6.56
C VAL A 9 7.89 -5.62 -6.57
N ALA A 10 8.71 -6.63 -6.27
CA ALA A 10 8.27 -8.03 -6.25
C ALA A 10 7.22 -8.31 -5.16
N TRP A 11 7.25 -7.59 -4.03
CA TRP A 11 6.18 -7.63 -3.05
C TRP A 11 4.89 -7.01 -3.60
N LEU A 12 4.98 -5.82 -4.22
CA LEU A 12 3.83 -5.10 -4.76
C LEU A 12 3.12 -5.90 -5.85
N ASP A 13 3.88 -6.52 -6.76
CA ASP A 13 3.37 -7.37 -7.84
C ASP A 13 2.57 -8.57 -7.32
N ARG A 14 2.94 -9.09 -6.15
CA ARG A 14 2.22 -10.20 -5.49
C ARG A 14 1.06 -9.71 -4.63
N ALA A 15 1.25 -8.57 -3.96
CA ALA A 15 0.28 -8.04 -3.00
C ALA A 15 -0.92 -7.42 -3.72
N LEU A 16 -0.73 -6.72 -4.83
CA LEU A 16 -1.83 -6.15 -5.61
C LEU A 16 -2.47 -7.21 -6.50
N VAL A 17 -3.44 -7.93 -5.95
CA VAL A 17 -4.12 -9.02 -6.67
C VAL A 17 -5.28 -8.55 -7.54
N GLY A 18 -5.73 -7.30 -7.37
CA GLY A 18 -6.79 -6.73 -8.19
C GLY A 18 -7.05 -5.25 -7.89
N GLY A 19 -7.84 -4.63 -8.77
CA GLY A 19 -8.20 -3.22 -8.71
C GLY A 19 -8.14 -2.57 -10.08
N ARG A 20 -8.60 -1.33 -10.16
CA ARG A 20 -8.60 -0.53 -11.39
C ARG A 20 -8.03 0.84 -11.12
N VAL A 21 -7.00 1.23 -11.84
CA VAL A 21 -6.54 2.62 -11.87
C VAL A 21 -7.56 3.42 -12.67
N VAL A 22 -8.16 4.43 -12.03
CA VAL A 22 -9.26 5.22 -12.61
C VAL A 22 -8.81 6.62 -13.01
N ALA A 23 -7.70 7.07 -12.44
CA ALA A 23 -7.01 8.30 -12.79
C ALA A 23 -5.52 8.14 -12.48
N GLY A 24 -4.68 8.78 -13.28
CA GLY A 24 -3.24 8.80 -13.09
C GLY A 24 -2.65 10.10 -13.62
N GLU A 25 -1.72 10.68 -12.88
CA GLU A 25 -0.99 11.87 -13.30
C GLU A 25 0.50 11.71 -12.96
N VAL A 26 1.34 12.34 -13.79
CA VAL A 26 2.79 12.32 -13.64
C VAL A 26 3.33 13.72 -13.86
N VAL A 27 4.15 14.18 -12.92
CA VAL A 27 4.93 15.41 -13.01
C VAL A 27 6.40 15.03 -12.98
N PHE A 28 7.13 15.48 -14.00
CA PHE A 28 8.59 15.41 -14.04
C PHE A 28 9.13 16.80 -14.33
N ARG A 29 9.89 17.36 -13.39
CA ARG A 29 10.50 18.68 -13.52
C ARG A 29 11.93 18.63 -13.00
N GLY A 30 12.89 19.03 -13.82
CA GLY A 30 14.29 19.11 -13.44
C GLY A 30 15.21 18.40 -14.44
N PRO A 31 16.54 18.46 -14.24
CA PRO A 31 17.50 17.85 -15.16
C PRO A 31 17.42 16.32 -15.08
N PRO A 32 17.15 15.58 -16.18
CA PRO A 32 17.00 14.12 -16.13
C PRO A 32 18.20 13.38 -15.52
N ALA A 33 19.42 13.90 -15.72
CA ALA A 33 20.65 13.35 -15.16
C ALA A 33 20.78 13.47 -13.63
N ARG A 34 19.90 14.24 -12.97
CA ARG A 34 19.87 14.44 -11.51
C ARG A 34 18.76 13.65 -10.82
N PHE A 35 17.89 12.96 -11.56
CA PHE A 35 16.91 12.07 -10.97
C PHE A 35 17.60 11.02 -10.07
N PRO A 36 17.11 10.75 -8.84
CA PRO A 36 15.78 11.06 -8.30
C PRO A 36 15.63 12.40 -7.54
N PHE A 37 16.51 13.36 -7.83
CA PHE A 37 16.49 14.73 -7.29
C PHE A 37 16.76 14.83 -5.77
N ASP A 38 17.70 14.01 -5.28
CA ASP A 38 18.08 13.96 -3.86
C ASP A 38 18.61 15.30 -3.31
N GLY A 39 19.10 16.20 -4.17
CA GLY A 39 19.55 17.54 -3.80
C GLY A 39 18.50 18.65 -3.92
N GLY A 40 17.25 18.32 -4.32
CA GLY A 40 16.15 19.29 -4.45
C GLY A 40 16.08 20.04 -5.79
N GLU A 41 16.91 19.67 -6.75
CA GLU A 41 16.97 20.21 -8.12
C GLU A 41 15.78 19.84 -9.02
N GLY A 42 14.80 19.11 -8.51
CA GLY A 42 13.64 18.70 -9.29
C GLY A 42 12.51 18.09 -8.46
N LEU A 43 11.45 17.73 -9.19
CA LEU A 43 10.28 17.04 -8.69
C LEU A 43 9.95 15.90 -9.66
N PHE A 44 9.92 14.69 -9.12
CA PHE A 44 9.21 13.58 -9.72
C PHE A 44 8.03 13.26 -8.83
N GLU A 45 6.81 13.36 -9.36
CA GLU A 45 5.60 13.00 -8.63
C GLU A 45 4.69 12.18 -9.53
N THR A 46 4.20 11.05 -9.03
CA THR A 46 3.19 10.25 -9.72
C THR A 46 2.06 9.99 -8.75
N GLN A 47 0.83 10.29 -9.16
CA GLN A 47 -0.35 10.05 -8.35
C GLN A 47 -1.34 9.17 -9.10
N PHE A 48 -1.86 8.15 -8.43
CA PHE A 48 -2.83 7.20 -8.97
C PHE A 48 -4.04 7.12 -8.06
N ARG A 49 -5.24 7.15 -8.65
CA ARG A 49 -6.47 6.78 -7.96
C ARG A 49 -6.84 5.35 -8.35
N VAL A 50 -6.98 4.48 -7.36
CA VAL A 50 -7.33 3.07 -7.56
C VAL A 50 -8.67 2.79 -6.91
N GLU A 51 -9.55 2.12 -7.64
CA GLU A 51 -10.84 1.64 -7.15
C GLU A 51 -10.88 0.12 -7.11
N ASN A 52 -11.68 -0.41 -6.19
CA ASN A 52 -11.84 -1.84 -5.96
C ASN A 52 -10.50 -2.56 -5.76
N ALA A 53 -9.53 -1.89 -5.12
CA ALA A 53 -8.24 -2.46 -4.83
C ALA A 53 -8.39 -3.69 -3.93
N ILE A 54 -7.68 -4.76 -4.28
CA ILE A 54 -7.57 -5.98 -3.49
C ILE A 54 -6.09 -6.18 -3.17
N VAL A 55 -5.77 -6.22 -1.88
CA VAL A 55 -4.38 -6.31 -1.39
C VAL A 55 -4.19 -7.53 -0.51
N ASP A 56 -3.28 -8.41 -0.91
CA ASP A 56 -2.80 -9.60 -0.20
C ASP A 56 -1.39 -9.33 0.36
N TYR A 57 -1.34 -8.57 1.45
CA TYR A 57 -0.11 -7.94 1.94
C TYR A 57 0.80 -8.89 2.73
N MET A 58 0.27 -10.01 3.24
CA MET A 58 1.05 -10.97 4.01
C MET A 58 0.38 -12.36 4.02
N PRO A 59 1.15 -13.45 3.83
CA PRO A 59 0.59 -14.80 3.86
C PRO A 59 -0.19 -15.11 5.14
N GLY A 60 -1.39 -15.65 4.98
CA GLY A 60 -2.28 -16.01 6.09
C GLY A 60 -3.06 -14.82 6.67
N TRP A 61 -2.77 -13.59 6.29
CA TRP A 61 -3.57 -12.44 6.69
C TRP A 61 -4.81 -12.30 5.81
N PRO A 62 -5.90 -11.73 6.35
CA PRO A 62 -7.04 -11.40 5.51
C PRO A 62 -6.66 -10.35 4.47
N ARG A 63 -7.20 -10.51 3.26
CA ARG A 63 -7.05 -9.50 2.21
C ARG A 63 -7.80 -8.23 2.58
N LEU A 64 -7.22 -7.09 2.21
CA LEU A 64 -7.97 -5.85 2.09
C LEU A 64 -8.73 -5.91 0.77
N GLU A 65 -10.03 -5.66 0.79
CA GLU A 65 -10.89 -5.69 -0.40
C GLU A 65 -11.59 -4.34 -0.58
N ARG A 66 -12.06 -4.08 -1.81
CA ARG A 66 -12.88 -2.90 -2.14
C ARG A 66 -12.23 -1.58 -1.71
N GLY A 67 -10.90 -1.54 -1.73
CA GLY A 67 -10.16 -0.34 -1.37
C GLY A 67 -10.40 0.75 -2.41
N ARG A 68 -10.68 1.97 -1.94
CA ARG A 68 -10.55 3.17 -2.76
C ARG A 68 -9.36 3.95 -2.22
N THR A 69 -8.32 4.04 -3.04
CA THR A 69 -7.02 4.53 -2.63
C THR A 69 -6.48 5.60 -3.56
N VAL A 70 -5.74 6.55 -2.98
CA VAL A 70 -4.83 7.44 -3.68
C VAL A 70 -3.41 7.02 -3.31
N VAL A 71 -2.59 6.77 -4.33
CA VAL A 71 -1.18 6.40 -4.18
C VAL A 71 -0.34 7.51 -4.79
N THR A 72 0.53 8.10 -3.99
CA THR A 72 1.41 9.18 -4.43
C THR A 72 2.85 8.78 -4.20
N PHE A 73 3.63 8.71 -5.27
CA PHE A 73 5.09 8.69 -5.19
C PHE A 73 5.58 10.11 -5.41
N ARG A 74 6.49 10.58 -4.56
CA ARG A 74 7.11 11.90 -4.71
C ARG A 74 8.58 11.80 -4.37
N ASN A 75 9.45 12.00 -5.37
CA ASN A 75 10.88 11.71 -5.32
C ASN A 75 11.09 10.31 -4.73
N ARG A 76 11.74 10.18 -3.57
CA ARG A 76 11.95 8.89 -2.88
C ARG A 76 10.81 8.48 -1.95
N GLY A 77 9.79 9.30 -1.76
CA GLY A 77 8.70 9.00 -0.84
C GLY A 77 7.52 8.31 -1.51
N LEU A 78 6.75 7.59 -0.69
CA LEU A 78 5.49 6.94 -1.03
C LEU A 78 4.45 7.24 0.06
N TRP A 79 3.29 7.72 -0.37
CA TRP A 79 2.11 7.94 0.46
C TRP A 79 0.93 7.17 -0.13
N VAL A 80 0.19 6.49 0.73
CA VAL A 80 -1.05 5.81 0.36
C VAL A 80 -2.14 6.25 1.31
N GLU A 81 -3.22 6.76 0.74
CA GLU A 81 -4.43 7.12 1.47
C GLU A 81 -5.58 6.23 1.00
N ALA A 82 -6.29 5.59 1.92
CA ALA A 82 -7.53 4.90 1.64
C ALA A 82 -8.67 5.54 2.45
N ASP A 83 -9.78 5.86 1.79
CA ASP A 83 -10.98 6.39 2.44
C ASP A 83 -12.03 5.30 2.73
N SER A 84 -11.80 4.10 2.20
CA SER A 84 -12.70 2.97 2.32
C SER A 84 -11.97 1.66 2.03
N GLY A 85 -12.49 0.58 2.59
CA GLY A 85 -12.03 -0.78 2.34
C GLY A 85 -12.71 -1.77 3.27
N ARG A 86 -12.54 -3.06 2.99
CA ARG A 86 -13.09 -4.14 3.79
C ARG A 86 -11.98 -5.09 4.21
N LEU A 87 -11.95 -5.44 5.50
CA LEU A 87 -11.05 -6.44 6.06
C LEU A 87 -11.89 -7.47 6.81
N ARG A 88 -12.14 -8.63 6.19
CA ARG A 88 -13.15 -9.61 6.66
C ARG A 88 -14.51 -8.93 6.91
N ASP A 89 -15.00 -8.97 8.14
CA ASP A 89 -16.28 -8.38 8.57
C ASP A 89 -16.12 -6.92 9.06
N GLY A 90 -14.89 -6.39 9.02
CA GLY A 90 -14.58 -5.03 9.38
C GLY A 90 -14.57 -4.09 8.17
N GLU A 91 -14.93 -2.85 8.41
CA GLU A 91 -14.93 -1.76 7.45
C GLU A 91 -13.82 -0.77 7.80
N LEU A 92 -12.93 -0.52 6.86
CA LEU A 92 -11.90 0.51 6.96
C LEU A 92 -12.53 1.87 6.67
N GLU A 93 -12.41 2.81 7.59
CA GLU A 93 -12.87 4.19 7.40
C GLU A 93 -11.77 5.10 6.87
N LYS A 94 -10.53 4.85 7.30
CA LYS A 94 -9.37 5.62 6.86
C LYS A 94 -8.10 4.82 7.05
N LEU A 95 -7.21 4.84 6.07
CA LEU A 95 -5.84 4.33 6.17
C LEU A 95 -4.89 5.36 5.58
N GLU A 96 -3.81 5.63 6.28
CA GLU A 96 -2.68 6.41 5.82
C GLU A 96 -1.43 5.55 5.99
N VAL A 97 -0.71 5.34 4.89
CA VAL A 97 0.62 4.71 4.88
C VAL A 97 1.61 5.72 4.34
N ALA A 98 2.76 5.84 5.00
CA ALA A 98 3.83 6.72 4.55
C ALA A 98 5.19 6.04 4.68
N ILE A 99 5.97 6.13 3.60
CA ILE A 99 7.40 5.84 3.52
C ILE A 99 8.05 7.13 3.04
N GLU A 100 8.89 7.74 3.85
CA GLU A 100 9.52 9.03 3.50
C GLU A 100 10.69 8.86 2.53
N ASP A 101 11.37 7.72 2.63
CA ASP A 101 12.52 7.37 1.80
C ASP A 101 12.49 5.87 1.46
N LEU A 102 12.30 5.55 0.18
CA LEU A 102 12.30 4.20 -0.35
C LEU A 102 13.70 3.54 -0.36
N ASP A 103 14.78 4.30 -0.14
CA ASP A 103 16.13 3.76 0.09
C ASP A 103 16.32 3.26 1.53
N ARG A 104 15.62 3.91 2.47
CA ARG A 104 15.66 3.63 3.91
C ARG A 104 14.26 3.39 4.42
N VAL A 105 13.72 2.24 4.03
CA VAL A 105 12.30 1.94 4.19
C VAL A 105 11.90 1.85 5.67
N VAL A 106 11.20 2.88 6.14
CA VAL A 106 10.45 2.87 7.40
C VAL A 106 8.98 3.09 7.07
N VAL A 107 8.15 2.08 7.34
CA VAL A 107 6.71 2.14 7.07
C VAL A 107 5.98 2.68 8.28
N ARG A 108 5.28 3.79 8.11
CA ARG A 108 4.32 4.30 9.10
C ARG A 108 2.91 4.04 8.63
N VAL A 109 2.10 3.45 9.50
CA VAL A 109 0.70 3.13 9.22
C VAL A 109 -0.17 3.75 10.29
N LYS A 110 -1.20 4.49 9.88
CA LYS A 110 -2.28 4.98 10.74
C LYS A 110 -3.59 4.59 10.11
N GLY A 111 -4.54 4.08 10.90
CA GLY A 111 -5.82 3.70 10.36
C GLY A 111 -6.93 3.70 11.39
N ARG A 112 -8.16 3.79 10.89
CA ARG A 112 -9.40 3.60 11.64
C ARG A 112 -10.28 2.60 10.89
N ALA A 113 -10.77 1.62 11.63
CA ALA A 113 -11.71 0.64 11.12
C ALA A 113 -12.82 0.39 12.15
N LYS A 114 -13.99 0.00 11.68
CA LYS A 114 -15.13 -0.44 12.48
C LYS A 114 -15.38 -1.92 12.24
N GLY A 115 -15.83 -2.63 13.27
CA GLY A 115 -16.15 -4.04 13.19
C GLY A 115 -16.60 -4.59 14.54
N SER A 116 -17.12 -5.81 14.57
CA SER A 116 -17.46 -6.45 15.85
C SER A 116 -16.19 -6.62 16.70
N GLY A 117 -16.28 -6.38 18.01
CA GLY A 117 -15.12 -6.41 18.91
C GLY A 117 -14.36 -7.75 18.88
N ALA A 118 -15.07 -8.87 18.68
CA ALA A 118 -14.46 -10.19 18.51
C ALA A 118 -13.68 -10.34 17.18
N SER A 119 -14.12 -9.65 16.12
CA SER A 119 -13.48 -9.67 14.80
C SER A 119 -12.31 -8.69 14.71
N MET A 120 -12.32 -7.58 15.47
CA MET A 120 -11.21 -6.64 15.51
C MET A 120 -9.94 -7.26 16.11
N TRP A 121 -10.05 -8.06 17.19
CA TRP A 121 -8.92 -8.80 17.77
C TRP A 121 -8.35 -9.88 16.82
N ARG A 122 -9.22 -10.55 16.05
CA ARG A 122 -8.80 -11.58 15.07
C ARG A 122 -8.20 -11.00 13.78
N GLY A 123 -8.44 -9.72 13.48
CA GLY A 123 -7.89 -9.05 12.29
C GLY A 123 -6.38 -8.84 12.35
N PHE A 124 -5.80 -8.77 13.55
CA PHE A 124 -4.36 -8.58 13.76
C PHE A 124 -3.55 -9.88 13.87
N MET A 125 -4.22 -11.05 13.88
CA MET A 125 -3.53 -12.34 13.87
C MET A 125 -3.56 -12.94 12.46
N PRO A 126 -2.44 -13.52 11.99
CA PRO A 126 -2.50 -14.40 10.83
C PRO A 126 -3.55 -15.49 11.09
N ALA A 127 -4.35 -15.81 10.08
CA ALA A 127 -5.28 -16.92 10.14
C ALA A 127 -4.50 -18.18 10.54
N ALA A 128 -4.91 -18.83 11.62
CA ALA A 128 -4.32 -20.10 12.02
C ALA A 128 -4.42 -21.06 10.82
N ARG A 129 -3.27 -21.58 10.36
CA ARG A 129 -3.25 -22.61 9.33
C ARG A 129 -3.92 -23.85 9.91
N SER A 130 -5.15 -24.15 9.48
CA SER A 130 -5.84 -25.39 9.80
C SER A 130 -5.18 -26.55 9.03
N GLY A 131 -3.99 -26.96 9.46
CA GLY A 131 -3.29 -28.14 8.97
C GLY A 131 -3.34 -29.25 10.00
N CYS A 132 -4.54 -29.74 10.33
CA CYS A 132 -4.67 -30.97 11.11
C CYS A 132 -4.75 -32.14 10.11
N SER A 133 -3.58 -32.66 9.71
CA SER A 133 -3.52 -33.96 9.03
C SER A 133 -3.76 -35.03 10.09
N LYS A 134 -4.94 -35.65 10.03
CA LYS A 134 -5.20 -36.92 10.72
C LYS A 134 -4.08 -37.90 10.38
N THR A 135 -3.48 -38.48 11.41
CA THR A 135 -2.84 -39.80 11.32
C THR A 135 -3.68 -40.74 12.17
#